data_AF-A0A353K2E2-F1
#
_entry.id   AF-A0A353K2E2-F1
#
_cell.length_a   1.000
_cell.length_b   1.000
_cell.length_c   1.000
_cell.angle_alpha   90.00
_cell.angle_beta   90.00
_cell.angle_gamma   90.00
#
_symmetry.space_group_name_H-M   'P 1'
#
loop_
_entity.id
_entity.type
_entity.pdbx_description
1 polymer ?
#
loop_
_entity_poly.entity_id
_entity_poly.type
_entity_poly.pdbx_seq_one_letter_code
_entity_poly.pdbx_strand_id
1 'polypeptide(L)'
;MRKIKDKRKHKEALEAWMFIGVGFILFAVFMAYPLLKNIEMAFMDYSVNPNKPSTFIGLNNFKKAFLSSGVLGESDKFYLALRNTLLCALVTVPFQWFIGMMLAVAIESLSKGKMFYRFLLYIPVISDWLVVAILFKYIFQDTSGALVNSILLNLHIIKEPVMWLQNEWTANIVIWSLCIWKG
;
A
#
# COMPACT_ATOMS: atom_id res chain seq x y z
N MET A 1 32.35 1.07 -47.60
CA MET A 1 32.04 1.61 -46.23
C MET A 1 30.57 1.50 -45.81
N ARG A 2 29.56 1.67 -46.70
CA ARG A 2 28.12 1.62 -46.34
C ARG A 2 27.63 0.27 -45.77
N LYS A 3 28.03 -0.88 -46.35
CA LYS A 3 27.62 -2.24 -45.90
C LYS A 3 28.14 -2.62 -44.50
N ILE A 4 29.26 -2.07 -44.05
CA ILE A 4 29.84 -2.35 -42.71
C ILE A 4 29.03 -1.64 -41.61
N LYS A 5 28.53 -0.44 -41.90
CA LYS A 5 27.68 0.35 -40.99
C LYS A 5 26.32 -0.33 -40.72
N ASP A 6 25.78 -1.02 -41.72
CA ASP A 6 24.46 -1.68 -41.64
C ASP A 6 24.49 -2.98 -40.82
N LYS A 7 25.53 -3.81 -41.03
CA LYS A 7 25.78 -5.00 -40.18
C LYS A 7 26.02 -4.63 -38.72
N ARG A 8 26.71 -3.52 -38.47
CA ARG A 8 26.96 -3.01 -37.12
C ARG A 8 25.66 -2.55 -36.43
N LYS A 9 24.77 -1.84 -37.14
CA LYS A 9 23.44 -1.47 -36.63
C LYS A 9 22.56 -2.68 -36.31
N HIS A 10 22.60 -3.73 -37.14
CA HIS A 10 21.87 -4.97 -36.85
C HIS A 10 22.42 -5.71 -35.64
N LYS A 11 23.75 -5.74 -35.46
CA LYS A 11 24.38 -6.34 -34.29
C LYS A 11 24.05 -5.55 -33.00
N GLU A 12 24.14 -4.23 -33.06
CA GLU A 12 23.75 -3.33 -31.95
C GLU A 12 22.26 -3.47 -31.61
N ALA A 13 21.38 -3.63 -32.61
CA ALA A 13 19.96 -3.88 -32.39
C ALA A 13 19.71 -5.27 -31.76
N LEU A 14 20.39 -6.32 -32.21
CA LEU A 14 20.28 -7.66 -31.63
C LEU A 14 20.77 -7.68 -30.18
N GLU A 15 21.88 -7.00 -29.88
CA GLU A 15 22.40 -6.83 -28.52
C GLU A 15 21.38 -6.10 -27.63
N ALA A 16 20.79 -4.99 -28.12
CA ALA A 16 19.72 -4.30 -27.41
C ALA A 16 18.49 -5.19 -27.18
N TRP A 17 18.07 -5.97 -28.18
CA TRP A 17 16.95 -6.91 -28.05
C TRP A 17 17.24 -8.06 -27.08
N MET A 18 18.49 -8.51 -26.95
CA MET A 18 18.86 -9.51 -25.93
C MET A 18 18.74 -8.94 -24.51
N PHE A 19 19.22 -7.70 -24.28
CA PHE A 19 19.07 -7.05 -22.97
C PHE A 19 17.59 -6.78 -22.63
N ILE A 20 16.80 -6.30 -23.59
CA ILE A 20 15.35 -6.11 -23.41
C ILE A 20 14.66 -7.46 -23.21
N GLY A 21 15.07 -8.49 -23.95
CA GLY A 21 14.49 -9.83 -23.92
C GLY A 21 14.55 -10.46 -22.53
N VAL A 22 15.67 -10.33 -21.81
CA VAL A 22 15.78 -10.82 -20.42
C VAL A 22 14.77 -10.12 -19.51
N GLY A 23 14.68 -8.80 -19.57
CA GLY A 23 13.71 -8.02 -18.80
C GLY A 23 12.26 -8.40 -19.15
N PHE A 24 11.98 -8.59 -20.45
CA PHE A 24 10.64 -8.97 -20.92
C PHE A 24 10.26 -10.39 -20.49
N ILE A 25 11.19 -11.34 -20.49
CA ILE A 25 10.95 -12.70 -19.99
C ILE A 25 10.61 -12.66 -18.50
N LEU A 26 11.40 -11.93 -17.71
CA LEU A 26 11.13 -11.77 -16.27
C LEU A 26 9.76 -11.12 -16.04
N PHE A 27 9.45 -10.05 -16.76
CA PHE A 27 8.13 -9.43 -16.72
C PHE A 27 7.02 -10.41 -17.09
N ALA A 28 7.18 -11.17 -18.17
CA ALA A 28 6.18 -12.10 -18.65
C ALA A 28 5.92 -13.22 -17.63
N VAL A 29 6.97 -13.79 -17.03
CA VAL A 29 6.86 -14.92 -16.10
C VAL A 29 6.38 -14.49 -14.72
N PHE A 30 6.90 -13.37 -14.19
CA PHE A 30 6.65 -12.98 -12.79
C PHE A 30 5.56 -11.93 -12.62
N MET A 31 5.17 -11.22 -13.69
CA MET A 31 4.14 -10.18 -13.62
C MET A 31 2.95 -10.49 -14.54
N ALA A 32 3.19 -10.68 -15.84
CA ALA A 32 2.11 -10.87 -16.80
C ALA A 32 1.38 -12.20 -16.60
N TYR A 33 2.11 -13.30 -16.42
CA TYR A 33 1.51 -14.63 -16.23
C TYR A 33 0.64 -14.70 -14.95
N PRO A 34 1.10 -14.29 -13.75
CA PRO A 34 0.25 -14.25 -12.56
C PRO A 34 -0.94 -13.31 -12.72
N LEU A 35 -0.78 -12.17 -13.39
CA LEU A 35 -1.89 -11.25 -13.66
C LEU A 35 -2.97 -11.91 -14.53
N LEU A 36 -2.58 -12.54 -15.63
CA LEU A 36 -3.51 -13.26 -16.51
C LEU A 36 -4.19 -14.42 -15.78
N LYS A 37 -3.44 -15.15 -14.93
CA LYS A 37 -4.01 -16.21 -14.09
C LYS A 37 -5.01 -15.69 -13.05
N ASN A 38 -4.75 -14.54 -12.42
CA ASN A 38 -5.73 -13.91 -11.53
C ASN A 38 -7.01 -13.51 -12.27
N ILE A 39 -6.89 -13.01 -13.51
CA ILE A 39 -8.05 -12.70 -14.35
C ILE A 39 -8.84 -13.97 -14.64
N GLU A 40 -8.18 -15.07 -15.06
CA GLU A 40 -8.82 -16.37 -15.28
C GLU A 40 -9.54 -16.87 -14.01
N MET A 41 -8.86 -16.84 -12.86
CA MET A 41 -9.40 -17.26 -11.57
C MET A 41 -10.64 -16.44 -11.16
N ALA A 42 -10.73 -15.16 -11.55
CA ALA A 42 -11.89 -14.33 -11.24
C ALA A 42 -13.19 -14.85 -11.86
N PHE A 43 -13.13 -15.66 -12.94
CA PHE A 43 -14.29 -16.28 -13.57
C PHE A 43 -14.50 -17.75 -13.15
N MET A 44 -13.69 -18.27 -12.22
CA MET A 44 -13.74 -19.65 -11.76
C MET A 44 -14.15 -19.74 -10.28
N ASP A 45 -14.81 -20.83 -9.89
CA ASP A 45 -14.86 -21.28 -8.50
C ASP A 45 -13.52 -21.94 -8.19
N TYR A 46 -12.50 -21.10 -8.02
CA TYR A 46 -11.13 -21.55 -7.84
C TYR A 46 -10.96 -22.24 -6.49
N SER A 47 -10.41 -23.46 -6.51
CA SER A 47 -10.12 -24.24 -5.31
C SER A 47 -8.62 -24.49 -5.20
N VAL A 48 -8.05 -24.12 -4.05
CA VAL A 48 -6.67 -24.46 -3.69
C VAL A 48 -6.54 -25.96 -3.35
N ASN A 49 -7.65 -26.61 -2.97
CA ASN A 49 -7.68 -28.04 -2.67
C ASN A 49 -7.53 -28.85 -3.97
N PRO A 50 -6.48 -29.69 -4.12
CA PRO A 50 -6.26 -30.52 -5.30
C PRO A 50 -7.41 -31.49 -5.59
N ASN A 51 -8.19 -31.84 -4.57
CA ASN A 51 -9.30 -32.79 -4.68
C ASN A 51 -10.61 -32.15 -5.18
N LYS A 52 -10.68 -30.82 -5.31
CA LYS A 52 -11.85 -30.12 -5.84
C LYS A 52 -11.46 -29.44 -7.16
N PRO A 53 -12.04 -29.86 -8.31
CA PRO A 53 -11.74 -29.22 -9.58
C PRO A 53 -12.22 -27.77 -9.56
N SER A 54 -11.42 -26.87 -10.13
CA SER A 54 -11.84 -25.48 -10.35
C SER A 54 -12.82 -25.44 -11.53
N THR A 55 -14.02 -24.92 -11.31
CA THR A 55 -15.08 -24.89 -12.34
C THR A 55 -15.27 -23.47 -12.86
N PHE A 56 -15.56 -23.34 -14.16
CA PHE A 56 -15.88 -22.05 -14.75
C PHE A 56 -17.30 -21.64 -14.36
N ILE A 57 -17.44 -20.51 -13.66
CA ILE A 57 -18.73 -19.98 -13.16
C ILE A 57 -19.11 -18.66 -13.81
N GLY A 58 -18.36 -18.23 -14.84
CA GLY A 58 -18.59 -16.97 -15.55
C GLY A 58 -18.52 -15.78 -14.60
N LEU A 59 -19.54 -14.92 -14.64
CA LEU A 59 -19.58 -13.67 -13.86
C LEU A 59 -20.11 -13.82 -12.43
N ASN A 60 -20.28 -15.06 -11.93
CA ASN A 60 -20.93 -15.28 -10.64
C ASN A 60 -20.15 -14.65 -9.46
N ASN A 61 -18.82 -14.66 -9.49
CA ASN A 61 -17.99 -13.98 -8.48
C ASN A 61 -18.25 -12.47 -8.43
N PHE A 62 -18.39 -11.82 -9.59
CA PHE A 62 -18.72 -10.40 -9.66
C PHE A 62 -20.13 -10.13 -9.15
N LYS A 63 -21.13 -10.97 -9.50
CA LYS A 63 -22.48 -10.83 -8.95
C LYS A 63 -22.50 -10.97 -7.43
N LYS A 64 -21.76 -11.93 -6.87
CA LYS A 64 -21.61 -12.07 -5.42
C LYS A 64 -20.96 -10.84 -4.80
N ALA A 65 -19.88 -10.34 -5.39
CA ALA A 65 -19.15 -9.18 -4.88
C ALA A 65 -19.93 -7.85 -4.97
N PHE A 66 -20.82 -7.67 -5.96
CA PHE A 66 -21.50 -6.38 -6.17
C PHE A 66 -23.00 -6.38 -5.82
N LEU A 67 -23.69 -7.52 -5.90
CA LEU A 67 -25.15 -7.61 -5.85
C LEU A 67 -25.70 -8.46 -4.70
N SER A 68 -24.86 -9.20 -3.97
CA SER A 68 -25.32 -10.10 -2.90
C SER A 68 -25.57 -9.35 -1.58
N SER A 69 -26.72 -8.67 -1.46
CA SER A 69 -27.09 -7.91 -0.27
C SER A 69 -27.48 -8.80 0.94
N GLY A 70 -26.99 -8.45 2.12
CA GLY A 70 -27.34 -9.07 3.41
C GLY A 70 -26.26 -8.83 4.48
N VAL A 71 -26.60 -8.93 5.77
CA VAL A 71 -25.69 -8.61 6.92
C VAL A 71 -24.36 -9.41 6.91
N LEU A 72 -24.30 -10.53 6.18
CA LEU A 72 -23.09 -11.34 5.94
C LEU A 72 -22.73 -11.47 4.45
N GLY A 73 -23.38 -10.70 3.58
CA GLY A 73 -23.21 -10.72 2.13
C GLY A 73 -21.83 -10.23 1.71
N GLU A 74 -21.26 -10.86 0.68
CA GLU A 74 -19.95 -10.49 0.16
C GLU A 74 -19.93 -9.05 -0.39
N SER A 75 -21.09 -8.50 -0.80
CA SER A 75 -21.19 -7.12 -1.27
C SER A 75 -20.93 -6.09 -0.18
N ASP A 76 -21.46 -6.29 1.02
CA ASP A 76 -21.34 -5.30 2.10
C ASP A 76 -19.89 -5.23 2.58
N LYS A 77 -19.21 -6.38 2.62
CA LYS A 77 -17.76 -6.44 2.88
C LYS A 77 -16.95 -5.77 1.77
N PHE A 78 -17.32 -5.98 0.51
CA PHE A 78 -16.67 -5.33 -0.63
C PHE A 78 -16.81 -3.80 -0.55
N TYR A 79 -18.01 -3.27 -0.35
CA TYR A 79 -18.23 -1.83 -0.24
C TYR A 79 -17.59 -1.23 1.02
N LEU A 80 -17.56 -1.97 2.14
CA LEU A 80 -16.84 -1.56 3.34
C LEU A 80 -15.33 -1.44 3.09
N ALA A 81 -14.73 -2.45 2.45
CA ALA A 81 -13.32 -2.43 2.08
C ALA A 81 -13.02 -1.29 1.10
N LEU A 82 -13.86 -1.14 0.06
CA LEU A 82 -13.74 -0.05 -0.91
C LEU A 82 -13.83 1.32 -0.24
N ARG A 83 -14.81 1.52 0.65
CA ARG A 83 -14.94 2.76 1.44
C ARG A 83 -13.67 3.04 2.23
N ASN A 84 -13.16 2.06 2.97
CA ASN A 84 -11.98 2.24 3.80
C ASN A 84 -10.73 2.53 2.98
N THR A 85 -10.54 1.85 1.83
CA THR A 85 -9.44 2.12 0.90
C THR A 85 -9.54 3.52 0.31
N LEU A 86 -10.73 3.93 -0.14
CA LEU A 86 -10.95 5.27 -0.69
C LEU A 86 -10.74 6.36 0.36
N LEU A 87 -11.30 6.20 1.57
CA LEU A 87 -11.07 7.13 2.68
C LEU A 87 -9.58 7.21 3.04
N CYS A 88 -8.90 6.07 3.11
CA CYS A 88 -7.46 6.03 3.36
C CYS A 88 -6.69 6.79 2.27
N ALA A 89 -6.96 6.57 0.99
CA ALA A 89 -6.28 7.29 -0.09
C ALA A 89 -6.61 8.79 -0.08
N LEU A 90 -7.88 9.16 0.11
CA LEU A 90 -8.34 10.54 0.14
C LEU A 90 -7.76 11.35 1.30
N VAL A 91 -7.49 10.71 2.43
CA VAL A 91 -6.87 11.36 3.59
C VAL A 91 -5.35 11.32 3.49
N THR A 92 -4.75 10.17 3.22
CA THR A 92 -3.29 10.02 3.33
C THR A 92 -2.55 10.72 2.20
N VAL A 93 -3.02 10.61 0.94
CA VAL A 93 -2.30 11.15 -0.23
C VAL A 93 -2.18 12.68 -0.18
N PRO A 94 -3.25 13.47 0.07
CA PRO A 94 -3.12 14.92 0.15
C PRO A 94 -2.26 15.37 1.32
N PHE A 95 -2.35 14.70 2.47
CA PHE A 95 -1.56 15.04 3.65
C PHE A 95 -0.07 14.73 3.43
N GLN A 96 0.27 13.58 2.85
CA GLN A 96 1.65 13.24 2.48
C GLN A 96 2.24 14.26 1.51
N TRP A 97 1.48 14.62 0.46
CA TRP A 97 1.92 15.61 -0.50
C TRP A 97 2.13 16.98 0.15
N PHE A 98 1.16 17.43 0.96
CA PHE A 98 1.22 18.73 1.62
C PHE A 98 2.38 18.82 2.63
N ILE A 99 2.48 17.84 3.54
CA ILE A 99 3.55 17.78 4.56
C ILE A 99 4.91 17.63 3.87
N GLY A 100 5.02 16.74 2.89
CA GLY A 100 6.25 16.50 2.14
C GLY A 100 6.76 17.77 1.44
N MET A 101 5.86 18.52 0.78
CA MET A 101 6.23 19.80 0.18
C MET A 101 6.61 20.86 1.21
N MET A 102 5.85 21.01 2.30
CA MET A 102 6.17 21.96 3.36
C MET A 102 7.56 21.69 3.92
N LEU A 103 7.87 20.43 4.23
CA LEU A 103 9.17 20.01 4.74
C LEU A 103 10.28 20.19 3.69
N ALA A 104 10.01 19.91 2.42
CA ALA A 104 10.97 20.11 1.33
C ALA A 104 11.36 21.58 1.21
N VAL A 105 10.39 22.51 1.18
CA VAL A 105 10.65 23.95 1.13
C VAL A 105 11.37 24.43 2.39
N ALA A 106 10.91 24.00 3.57
CA ALA A 106 11.54 24.35 4.84
C ALA A 106 13.01 23.92 4.88
N ILE A 107 13.33 22.69 4.46
CA ILE A 107 14.71 22.20 4.44
C ILE A 107 15.54 22.92 3.39
N GLU A 108 14.97 23.22 2.22
CA GLU A 108 15.72 23.91 1.18
C GLU A 108 16.11 25.34 1.59
N SER A 109 15.30 25.97 2.44
CA SER A 109 15.58 27.30 3.01
C SER A 109 16.65 27.32 4.11
N LEU A 110 17.04 26.17 4.67
CA LEU A 110 18.05 26.10 5.75
C LEU A 110 19.45 26.45 5.23
N SER A 111 20.17 27.32 5.94
CA SER A 111 21.55 27.69 5.58
C SER A 111 22.60 26.63 5.98
N LYS A 112 22.32 25.82 7.01
CA LYS A 112 23.20 24.75 7.51
C LYS A 112 22.38 23.56 7.98
N GLY A 113 22.98 22.36 7.98
CA GLY A 113 22.35 21.15 8.52
C GLY A 113 21.36 20.42 7.60
N LYS A 114 21.22 20.84 6.33
CA LYS A 114 20.28 20.22 5.37
C LYS A 114 20.36 18.69 5.32
N MET A 115 21.58 18.14 5.31
CA MET A 115 21.80 16.69 5.23
C MET A 115 21.27 15.94 6.47
N PHE A 116 21.43 16.52 7.66
CA PHE A 116 20.94 15.93 8.90
C PHE A 116 19.40 15.87 8.92
N TYR A 117 18.73 16.97 8.57
CA TYR A 117 17.27 16.99 8.50
C TYR A 117 16.72 16.07 7.42
N ARG A 118 17.35 16.01 6.24
CA ARG A 118 16.99 15.03 5.21
C ARG A 118 17.07 13.62 5.77
N PHE A 119 18.19 13.26 6.41
CA PHE A 119 18.35 11.93 7.01
C PHE A 119 17.22 11.60 8.01
N LEU A 120 16.89 12.51 8.92
CA LEU A 120 15.79 12.30 9.88
C LEU A 120 14.44 12.09 9.20
N LEU A 121 14.14 12.85 8.15
CA LEU A 121 12.89 12.68 7.39
C LEU A 121 12.84 11.41 6.55
N TYR A 122 13.99 10.81 6.22
CA TYR A 122 14.04 9.52 5.52
C TYR A 122 13.87 8.32 6.45
N ILE A 123 14.01 8.49 7.77
CA ILE A 123 13.85 7.39 8.76
C ILE A 123 12.55 6.60 8.55
N PRO A 124 11.37 7.25 8.39
CA PRO A 124 10.12 6.50 8.23
C PRO A 124 10.08 5.64 6.97
N VAL A 125 10.65 6.16 5.88
CA VAL A 125 10.65 5.52 4.55
C VAL A 125 11.55 4.29 4.53
N ILE A 126 12.71 4.36 5.19
CA ILE A 126 13.66 3.23 5.25
C ILE A 126 13.32 2.22 6.35
N SER A 127 12.39 2.56 7.25
CA SER A 127 11.98 1.68 8.34
C SER A 127 11.08 0.55 7.85
N ASP A 128 11.25 -0.64 8.43
CA ASP A 128 10.43 -1.82 8.09
C ASP A 128 8.93 -1.62 8.38
N TRP A 129 8.06 -2.25 7.59
CA TRP A 129 6.60 -2.18 7.76
C TRP A 129 6.10 -2.84 9.03
N LEU A 130 6.63 -4.01 9.37
CA LEU A 130 6.22 -4.76 10.54
C LEU A 130 6.65 -4.05 11.83
N VAL A 131 7.91 -3.61 11.90
CA VAL A 131 8.44 -2.92 13.10
C VAL A 131 7.61 -1.67 13.43
N VAL A 132 7.33 -0.85 12.42
CA VAL A 132 6.57 0.40 12.59
C VAL A 132 5.14 0.11 13.00
N ALA A 133 4.48 -0.90 12.41
CA ALA A 133 3.13 -1.29 12.80
C ALA A 133 3.06 -1.72 14.27
N ILE A 134 4.06 -2.47 14.75
CA ILE A 134 4.15 -2.88 16.15
C ILE A 134 4.38 -1.66 17.06
N LEU A 135 5.28 -0.74 16.68
CA LEU A 135 5.51 0.50 17.44
C LEU A 135 4.25 1.34 17.56
N PHE A 136 3.54 1.57 16.45
CA PHE A 136 2.27 2.30 16.47
C PHE A 136 1.22 1.59 17.32
N LYS A 137 1.14 0.26 17.28
CA LYS A 137 0.26 -0.52 18.17
C LYS A 137 0.56 -0.26 19.64
N TYR A 138 1.83 -0.17 20.04
CA TYR A 138 2.21 0.18 21.42
C TYR A 138 1.90 1.63 21.78
N ILE A 139 2.17 2.56 20.86
CA ILE A 139 1.91 4.00 21.04
C ILE A 139 0.42 4.27 21.27
N PHE A 140 -0.45 3.58 20.52
CA PHE A 140 -1.90 3.72 20.51
C PHE A 140 -2.63 2.59 21.25
N GLN A 141 -1.95 1.89 22.16
CA GLN A 141 -2.60 0.83 22.94
C GLN A 141 -3.75 1.40 23.79
N ASP A 142 -4.81 0.63 24.00
CA ASP A 142 -6.03 1.08 24.68
C ASP A 142 -5.89 1.29 26.21
N THR A 143 -4.66 1.20 26.74
CA THR A 143 -4.37 1.35 28.17
C THR A 143 -4.06 2.80 28.53
N SER A 144 -4.32 3.20 29.78
CA SER A 144 -4.03 4.56 30.29
C SER A 144 -2.54 4.90 30.27
N GLY A 145 -1.67 3.89 30.39
CA GLY A 145 -0.22 4.03 30.32
C GLY A 145 0.36 4.09 28.91
N ALA A 146 -0.45 3.91 27.87
CA ALA A 146 0.01 4.05 26.48
C ALA A 146 0.40 5.50 26.20
N LEU A 147 1.37 5.71 25.30
CA LEU A 147 1.94 7.04 25.06
C LEU A 147 0.85 8.08 24.76
N VAL A 148 -0.02 7.80 23.80
CA VAL A 148 -1.06 8.75 23.37
C VAL A 148 -2.10 8.97 24.45
N ASN A 149 -2.64 7.89 25.05
CA ASN A 149 -3.64 8.02 26.11
C ASN A 149 -3.08 8.75 27.34
N SER A 150 -1.84 8.45 27.76
CA SER A 150 -1.21 9.10 28.91
C SER A 150 -1.02 10.61 28.68
N ILE A 151 -0.57 11.01 27.48
CA ILE A 151 -0.41 12.43 27.12
C ILE A 151 -1.77 13.13 27.14
N LEU A 152 -2.80 12.53 26.53
CA LEU A 152 -4.13 13.14 26.45
C LEU A 152 -4.83 13.24 27.81
N LEU A 153 -4.65 12.24 28.69
CA LEU A 153 -5.16 12.26 30.07
C LEU A 153 -4.45 13.33 30.91
N ASN A 154 -3.12 13.40 30.83
CA ASN A 154 -2.32 14.39 31.58
C ASN A 154 -2.63 15.82 31.14
N LEU A 155 -2.90 16.04 29.85
CA LEU A 155 -3.34 17.32 29.31
C LEU A 155 -4.83 17.61 29.57
N HIS A 156 -5.55 16.72 30.24
CA HIS A 156 -6.99 16.84 30.54
C HIS A 156 -7.87 17.00 29.27
N ILE A 157 -7.39 16.53 28.12
CA ILE A 157 -8.14 16.55 26.84
C ILE A 157 -9.20 15.44 26.84
N ILE A 158 -8.89 14.31 27.46
CA ILE A 158 -9.81 13.17 27.65
C ILE A 158 -9.93 12.84 29.14
N LYS A 159 -11.08 12.29 29.54
CA LYS A 159 -11.33 11.85 30.93
C LYS A 159 -11.02 10.38 31.16
N GLU A 160 -11.13 9.58 30.12
CA GLU A 160 -10.94 8.14 30.13
C GLU A 160 -10.07 7.72 28.94
N PRO A 161 -9.31 6.60 29.03
CA PRO A 161 -8.50 6.11 27.93
C PRO A 161 -9.36 5.81 26.70
N VAL A 162 -8.93 6.31 25.54
CA VAL A 162 -9.59 6.01 24.27
C VAL A 162 -9.15 4.62 23.81
N MET A 163 -10.13 3.80 23.41
CA MET A 163 -9.89 2.51 22.77
C MET A 163 -9.59 2.69 21.29
N TRP A 164 -8.38 3.16 20.99
CA TRP A 164 -7.95 3.55 19.65
C TRP A 164 -8.12 2.45 18.62
N LEU A 165 -7.80 1.20 18.98
CA LEU A 165 -7.77 0.10 18.03
C LEU A 165 -9.07 -0.71 17.97
N GLN A 166 -10.02 -0.46 18.89
CA GLN A 166 -11.26 -1.23 19.00
C GLN A 166 -12.45 -0.56 18.30
N ASN A 167 -12.37 0.75 18.03
CA ASN A 167 -13.43 1.47 17.32
C ASN A 167 -12.99 1.83 15.89
N GLU A 168 -13.94 1.77 14.95
CA GLU A 168 -13.66 1.95 13.52
C GLU A 168 -12.94 3.27 13.21
N TRP A 169 -13.50 4.40 13.69
CA TRP A 169 -12.97 5.72 13.38
C TRP A 169 -11.64 6.01 14.06
N THR A 170 -11.48 5.60 15.32
CA THR A 170 -10.21 5.78 16.03
C THR A 170 -9.12 4.89 15.42
N ALA A 171 -9.47 3.68 14.98
CA ALA A 171 -8.53 2.79 14.32
C ALA A 171 -8.10 3.35 12.97
N ASN A 172 -9.04 3.92 12.21
CA ASN A 172 -8.73 4.63 10.96
C ASN A 172 -7.77 5.81 11.20
N ILE A 173 -7.94 6.59 12.27
CA ILE A 173 -6.99 7.67 12.62
C ILE A 173 -5.58 7.11 12.85
N VAL A 174 -5.45 5.99 13.57
CA VAL A 174 -4.15 5.35 13.81
C VAL A 174 -3.53 4.87 12.49
N ILE A 175 -4.33 4.20 11.65
CA ILE A 175 -3.89 3.67 10.35
C ILE A 175 -3.46 4.82 9.43
N TRP A 176 -4.26 5.88 9.30
CA TRP A 176 -3.94 7.03 8.45
C TRP A 176 -2.70 7.75 8.94
N SER A 177 -2.54 7.92 10.25
CA SER A 177 -1.34 8.53 10.84
C SER A 177 -0.09 7.71 10.55
N LEU A 178 -0.18 6.38 10.67
CA LEU A 178 0.90 5.47 10.30
C LEU A 178 1.25 5.59 8.81
N CYS A 179 0.24 5.57 7.93
CA CYS A 179 0.43 5.69 6.49
C CYS A 179 1.07 7.03 6.11
N ILE A 180 0.61 8.14 6.69
CA ILE A 180 1.18 9.48 6.46
C ILE A 180 2.62 9.54 6.96
N TRP A 181 2.94 8.91 8.08
CA TRP A 181 4.30 8.88 8.58
C TRP A 181 5.23 8.07 7.67
N LYS A 182 4.75 6.94 7.12
CA LYS A 182 5.51 6.02 6.27
C LYS A 182 5.75 6.48 4.83
N GLY A 183 4.79 7.22 4.25
CA GLY A 183 4.81 7.63 2.84
C GLY A 183 5.40 9.00 2.65
#